data_AF-A0A423X7H8-F1
#
_entry.id   AF-A0A423X7H8-F1
#
_cell.length_a   1.000
_cell.length_b   1.000
_cell.length_c   1.000
_cell.angle_alpha   90.00
_cell.angle_beta   90.00
_cell.angle_gamma   90.00
#
_symmetry.space_group_name_H-M   'P 1'
#
loop_
_entity.id
_entity.type
_entity.pdbx_description
1 polymer ?
#
loop_
_entity_poly.entity_id
_entity_poly.type
_entity_poly.pdbx_seq_one_letter_code
_entity_poly.pdbx_strand_id
1 'polypeptide(L)'
;MLAYHGLADGIIPTKGTEAYYNAVAAILPDIQSFYRYYPVPGLGHCFGGLGQGPTTLFDAMRAWVENGTIPEELPVSFTDTAGQTNNRFLYPYPAQTIYNSTYRDSIVTKCFYCA
;
A
#
# COMPACT_ATOMS: atom_id res chain seq x y z
N MET A 1 -5.63 -13.31 -1.46
CA MET A 1 -5.45 -12.37 -2.58
C MET A 1 -4.87 -11.07 -2.05
N LEU A 2 -3.78 -10.59 -2.65
CA LEU A 2 -3.22 -9.27 -2.39
C LEU A 2 -3.39 -8.41 -3.65
N ALA A 3 -3.93 -7.20 -3.51
CA ALA A 3 -3.99 -6.19 -4.58
C ALA A 3 -3.29 -4.91 -4.16
N TYR A 4 -2.77 -4.17 -5.13
CA TYR A 4 -2.34 -2.79 -4.95
C TYR A 4 -2.83 -1.93 -6.11
N HIS A 5 -2.93 -0.63 -5.88
CA HIS A 5 -3.24 0.35 -6.93
C HIS A 5 -2.46 1.63 -6.65
N GLY A 6 -1.77 2.14 -7.68
CA GLY A 6 -1.11 3.44 -7.61
C GLY A 6 -2.11 4.59 -7.49
N LEU A 7 -2.02 5.40 -6.44
CA LEU A 7 -2.95 6.51 -6.23
C LEU A 7 -2.78 7.66 -7.23
N ALA A 8 -1.69 7.67 -7.99
CA ALA A 8 -1.45 8.59 -9.10
C ALA A 8 -1.69 7.93 -10.48
N ASP A 9 -2.39 6.78 -10.54
CA ASP A 9 -2.79 6.17 -11.81
C ASP A 9 -3.75 7.09 -12.57
N GLY A 10 -3.29 7.60 -13.71
CA GLY A 10 -4.06 8.47 -14.61
C GLY A 10 -4.78 7.71 -15.73
N ILE A 11 -4.63 6.39 -15.81
CA ILE A 11 -5.21 5.53 -16.86
C ILE A 11 -6.41 4.76 -16.29
N ILE A 12 -6.26 4.13 -15.12
CA ILE A 12 -7.34 3.39 -14.44
C ILE A 12 -7.74 4.15 -13.16
N PRO A 13 -9.02 4.56 -13.01
CA PRO A 13 -9.46 5.28 -11.82
C PRO A 13 -9.33 4.43 -10.54
N THR A 14 -8.57 4.95 -9.58
CA THR A 14 -8.30 4.32 -8.27
C THR A 14 -9.56 4.04 -7.46
N LYS A 15 -10.58 4.91 -7.58
CA LYS A 15 -11.89 4.74 -6.93
C LYS A 15 -12.65 3.51 -7.40
N GLY A 16 -12.35 2.96 -8.58
CA GLY A 16 -12.92 1.70 -9.03
C GLY A 16 -12.48 0.52 -8.17
N THR A 17 -11.19 0.45 -7.81
CA THR A 17 -10.67 -0.59 -6.92
C THR A 17 -11.21 -0.46 -5.50
N GLU A 18 -11.32 0.77 -4.98
CA GLU A 18 -11.94 1.04 -3.68
C GLU A 18 -13.41 0.61 -3.66
N ALA A 19 -14.18 0.97 -4.69
CA ALA A 19 -15.58 0.57 -4.82
C ALA A 19 -15.75 -0.95 -4.88
N TYR A 20 -14.88 -1.65 -5.62
CA TYR A 20 -14.90 -3.11 -5.68
C TYR A 20 -14.60 -3.75 -4.33
N TYR A 21 -13.55 -3.29 -3.64
CA TYR A 21 -13.20 -3.78 -2.30
C TYR A 21 -14.38 -3.61 -1.33
N ASN A 22 -15.00 -2.43 -1.31
CA ASN A 22 -16.15 -2.14 -0.46
C ASN A 22 -17.38 -2.99 -0.81
N ALA A 23 -17.62 -3.26 -2.09
CA ALA A 23 -18.70 -4.14 -2.53
C ALA A 23 -18.48 -5.59 -2.06
N VAL A 24 -17.24 -6.09 -2.11
CA VAL A 24 -16.92 -7.43 -1.57
C VAL A 24 -17.07 -7.45 -0.04
N ALA A 25 -16.60 -6.41 0.66
CA ALA A 25 -16.65 -6.32 2.11
C ALA A 25 -18.11 -6.26 2.64
N ALA A 26 -19.03 -5.74 1.84
CA ALA A 26 -20.46 -5.73 2.15
C ALA A 26 -21.12 -7.12 2.07
N ILE A 27 -20.54 -8.07 1.32
CA ILE A 27 -21.06 -9.44 1.13
C ILE A 27 -20.34 -10.43 2.05
N LEU A 28 -19.02 -10.30 2.16
CA LEU A 28 -18.15 -11.20 2.90
C LEU A 28 -17.56 -10.48 4.11
N PRO A 29 -18.10 -10.69 5.32
CA PRO A 29 -17.51 -10.14 6.54
C PRO A 29 -16.10 -10.71 6.72
N ASP A 30 -15.24 -9.96 7.40
CA ASP A 30 -13.81 -10.29 7.58
C ASP A 30 -13.04 -10.47 6.26
N ILE A 31 -13.30 -9.57 5.29
CA ILE A 31 -12.63 -9.55 3.99
C ILE A 31 -11.09 -9.62 4.09
N GLN A 32 -10.49 -9.00 5.12
CA GLN A 32 -9.04 -8.95 5.30
C GLN A 32 -8.40 -10.31 5.64
N SER A 33 -9.18 -11.32 5.99
CA SER A 33 -8.72 -12.71 6.17
C SER A 33 -8.34 -13.40 4.85
N PHE A 34 -8.79 -12.88 3.70
CA PHE A 34 -8.51 -13.49 2.40
C PHE A 34 -8.23 -12.48 1.27
N TYR A 35 -8.64 -11.21 1.40
CA TYR A 35 -8.42 -10.16 0.41
C TYR A 35 -7.93 -8.87 1.08
N ARG A 36 -6.70 -8.46 0.76
CA ARG A 36 -6.10 -7.21 1.22
C ARG A 36 -5.77 -6.30 0.03
N TYR A 37 -6.14 -5.03 0.15
CA TYR A 37 -5.87 -3.98 -0.85
C TYR A 37 -4.92 -2.93 -0.28
N TYR A 38 -3.81 -2.67 -0.97
CA TYR A 38 -2.79 -1.70 -0.57
C TYR A 38 -2.79 -0.49 -1.53
N PRO A 39 -3.38 0.65 -1.15
CA PRO A 39 -3.24 1.88 -1.94
C PRO A 39 -1.80 2.39 -1.87
N VAL A 40 -1.21 2.76 -3.03
CA VAL A 40 0.19 3.17 -3.11
C VAL A 40 0.31 4.66 -3.47
N PRO A 41 0.60 5.56 -2.51
CA PRO A 41 0.79 6.98 -2.78
C PRO A 41 1.88 7.25 -3.82
N GLY A 42 1.60 8.14 -4.77
CA GLY A 42 2.57 8.60 -5.77
C GLY A 42 2.91 7.61 -6.89
N LEU A 43 2.55 6.33 -6.78
CA LEU A 43 2.72 5.36 -7.86
C LEU A 43 1.69 5.63 -8.97
N GLY A 44 2.15 5.59 -10.22
CA GLY A 44 1.30 5.70 -11.41
C GLY A 44 0.67 4.37 -11.86
N HIS A 45 0.41 4.24 -13.17
CA HIS A 45 -0.17 3.03 -13.76
C HIS A 45 0.81 1.86 -13.75
N CYS A 46 0.70 1.01 -12.72
CA CYS A 46 1.61 -0.10 -12.37
C CYS A 46 3.05 0.31 -12.00
N PHE A 47 3.57 1.36 -12.62
CA PHE A 47 4.90 1.93 -12.46
C PHE A 47 4.87 3.45 -12.70
N GLY A 48 6.01 4.11 -12.54
CA GLY A 48 6.14 5.56 -12.72
C GLY A 48 5.49 6.37 -11.60
N GLY A 49 5.45 7.69 -11.79
CA GLY A 49 5.10 8.62 -10.72
C GLY A 49 6.26 8.87 -9.74
N LEU A 50 5.95 9.42 -8.57
CA LEU A 50 6.93 9.73 -7.52
C LEU A 50 7.00 8.65 -6.43
N GLY A 51 6.10 7.68 -6.48
CA GLY A 51 6.07 6.52 -5.59
C GLY A 51 6.55 5.26 -6.30
N GLN A 52 6.69 4.18 -5.52
CA GLN A 52 7.11 2.88 -6.03
C GLN A 52 6.19 1.78 -5.50
N GLY A 53 5.88 0.80 -6.36
CA GLY A 53 5.08 -0.35 -5.99
C GLY A 53 5.80 -1.30 -5.02
N PRO A 54 5.05 -2.15 -4.30
CA PRO A 54 5.61 -3.11 -3.36
C PRO A 54 6.31 -4.27 -4.09
N THR A 55 7.64 -4.25 -4.11
CA THR A 55 8.46 -5.30 -4.76
C THR A 55 8.38 -6.65 -4.04
N THR A 56 8.03 -6.67 -2.75
CA THR A 56 7.92 -7.87 -1.91
C THR A 56 6.51 -8.49 -1.90
N LEU A 57 5.56 -7.96 -2.69
CA LEU A 57 4.16 -8.41 -2.68
C LEU A 57 4.00 -9.92 -2.94
N PHE A 58 4.79 -10.46 -3.87
CA PHE A 58 4.74 -11.89 -4.19
C PHE A 58 5.26 -12.77 -3.05
N ASP A 59 6.32 -12.33 -2.38
CA ASP A 59 6.88 -13.05 -1.22
C ASP A 59 5.90 -13.02 -0.05
N ALA A 60 5.26 -11.87 0.18
CA ALA A 60 4.19 -11.73 1.17
C ALA A 60 2.99 -12.64 0.85
N MET A 61 2.61 -12.75 -0.43
CA MET A 61 1.55 -13.67 -0.87
C MET A 61 1.92 -15.13 -0.57
N ARG A 62 3.14 -15.56 -0.92
CA ARG A 62 3.62 -16.92 -0.64
C ARG A 62 3.63 -17.20 0.86
N ALA A 63 4.20 -16.31 1.67
CA ALA A 63 4.23 -16.46 3.12
C ALA A 63 2.82 -16.54 3.74
N TRP A 64 1.87 -15.78 3.20
CA TRP A 64 0.49 -15.85 3.67
C TRP A 64 -0.18 -17.17 3.33
N VAL A 65 -0.04 -17.64 2.08
CA VAL A 65 -0.68 -18.87 1.60
C VAL A 65 -0.04 -20.12 2.21
N GLU A 66 1.29 -20.17 2.27
CA GLU A 66 2.04 -21.36 2.66
C GLU A 66 2.24 -21.45 4.18
N ASN A 67 2.42 -20.31 4.85
CA ASN A 67 2.82 -20.26 6.27
C ASN A 67 1.79 -19.57 7.17
N GLY A 68 0.68 -19.06 6.61
CA GLY A 68 -0.31 -18.29 7.38
C GLY A 68 0.21 -16.93 7.87
N THR A 69 1.35 -16.43 7.36
CA THR A 69 1.91 -15.14 7.78
C THR A 69 1.10 -14.01 7.15
N ILE A 70 0.29 -13.35 7.96
CA ILE A 70 -0.59 -12.27 7.53
C ILE A 70 0.25 -11.01 7.21
N PRO A 71 0.15 -10.43 6.00
CA PRO A 71 0.86 -9.21 5.67
C PRO A 71 0.13 -7.99 6.25
N GLU A 72 0.47 -7.62 7.48
CA GLU A 72 -0.06 -6.41 8.12
C GLU A 72 0.45 -5.12 7.48
N GLU A 73 1.64 -5.18 6.90
CA GLU A 73 2.25 -4.07 6.16
C GLU A 73 3.15 -4.59 5.03
N LEU A 74 3.39 -3.73 4.04
CA LEU A 74 4.34 -3.99 2.95
C LEU A 74 5.38 -2.88 2.88
N PRO A 75 6.69 -3.18 2.96
CA PRO A 75 7.72 -2.17 2.79
C PRO A 75 7.77 -1.69 1.34
N VAL A 76 7.93 -0.38 1.18
CA VAL A 76 8.22 0.27 -0.11
C VAL A 76 9.40 1.22 0.05
N SER A 77 10.28 1.21 -0.95
CA SER A 77 11.41 2.13 -1.07
C SER A 77 11.29 2.85 -2.40
N PHE A 78 11.47 4.17 -2.42
CA PHE A 78 11.42 4.99 -3.63
C PHE A 78 12.41 6.15 -3.56
N THR A 79 12.84 6.65 -4.71
CA THR A 79 13.73 7.81 -4.82
C THR A 79 12.92 9.05 -5.12
N ASP A 80 13.07 10.10 -4.32
CA ASP A 80 12.39 11.38 -4.54
C ASP A 80 13.08 12.25 -5.60
N THR A 81 12.50 13.41 -5.90
CA THR A 81 13.02 14.36 -6.90
C THR A 81 14.37 14.98 -6.50
N ALA A 82 14.76 14.90 -5.23
CA ALA A 82 16.07 15.33 -4.74
C ALA A 82 17.12 14.21 -4.78
N GLY A 83 16.76 13.02 -5.29
CA GLY A 83 17.64 11.85 -5.34
C GLY A 83 17.75 11.10 -4.01
N GLN A 84 16.93 11.42 -3.02
CA GLN A 84 16.98 10.76 -1.71
C GLN A 84 16.10 9.52 -1.68
N THR A 85 16.61 8.46 -1.07
CA THR A 85 15.86 7.21 -0.87
C THR A 85 14.95 7.35 0.34
N ASN A 86 13.66 7.15 0.13
CA ASN A 86 12.61 7.20 1.13
C ASN A 86 12.07 5.77 1.36
N ASN A 87 11.89 5.39 2.63
CA ASN A 87 11.30 4.12 3.01
C ASN A 87 9.95 4.35 3.70
N ARG A 88 8.93 3.59 3.31
CA ARG A 88 7.58 3.62 3.92
C ARG A 88 7.05 2.20 4.07
N PHE A 89 6.01 2.08 4.87
CA PHE A 89 5.14 0.91 4.89
C PHE A 89 3.80 1.27 4.26
N LEU A 90 3.24 0.33 3.48
CA LEU A 90 1.87 0.36 3.02
C LEU A 90 1.01 -0.50 3.94
N TYR A 91 -0.17 -0.02 4.26
CA TYR A 91 -1.14 -0.73 5.10
C TYR A 91 -2.35 -1.19 4.29
N PRO A 92 -3.03 -2.28 4.69
CA PRO A 92 -4.23 -2.74 4.01
C PRO A 92 -5.38 -1.75 4.28
N TYR A 93 -6.04 -1.31 3.21
CA TYR A 93 -7.23 -0.47 3.25
C TYR A 93 -8.31 -1.06 4.19
N PRO A 94 -8.99 -0.23 5.01
CA PRO A 94 -9.04 1.23 4.96
C PRO A 94 -7.89 1.98 5.63
N ALA A 95 -6.96 1.27 6.27
CA ALA A 95 -5.84 1.92 6.93
C ALA A 95 -4.90 2.59 5.93
N GLN A 96 -4.29 3.70 6.34
CA GLN A 96 -3.41 4.52 5.51
C GLN A 96 -2.14 4.90 6.25
N THR A 97 -1.10 5.18 5.47
CA THR A 97 0.18 5.69 5.97
C THR A 97 0.05 7.20 6.20
N ILE A 98 0.00 7.63 7.45
CA ILE A 98 -0.12 9.05 7.83
C ILE A 98 1.23 9.59 8.28
N TYR A 99 1.62 10.77 7.79
CA TYR A 99 2.79 11.48 8.26
C TYR A 99 2.52 12.20 9.58
N ASN A 100 3.33 11.91 10.60
CA ASN A 100 3.34 12.62 11.86
C ASN A 100 4.23 13.87 11.75
N SER A 101 3.57 15.03 11.63
CA SER A 101 4.21 16.34 11.48
C SER A 101 5.13 16.75 12.64
N THR A 102 5.07 16.06 13.78
CA THR A 102 5.92 16.34 14.96
C THR A 102 7.39 16.07 14.67
N TYR A 103 7.71 15.07 13.84
CA TYR A 103 9.09 14.64 13.61
C TYR A 103 9.86 15.50 12.58
N ARG A 104 9.16 16.31 11.77
CA ARG A 104 9.72 17.22 10.74
C ARG A 104 10.66 16.61 9.70
N ASP A 105 10.89 15.29 9.73
CA ASP A 105 11.71 14.56 8.79
C ASP A 105 10.82 13.59 8.00
N SER A 106 10.49 13.95 6.77
CA SER A 106 9.69 13.10 5.90
C SER A 106 10.46 11.90 5.37
N ILE A 107 11.78 11.80 5.52
CA ILE A 107 12.57 10.71 4.96
C ILE A 107 12.46 9.45 5.84
N VAL A 108 12.40 9.64 7.16
CA VAL A 108 12.47 8.55 8.13
C VAL A 108 11.11 7.85 8.31
N THR A 109 11.10 6.51 8.18
CA THR A 109 9.90 5.68 8.30
C THR A 109 9.17 5.85 9.63
N LYS A 110 9.89 6.07 10.74
CA LYS A 110 9.31 6.27 12.09
C LYS A 110 8.40 7.49 12.21
N CYS A 111 8.49 8.40 11.24
CA CYS A 111 7.66 9.59 11.17
C CYS A 111 6.29 9.30 10.55
N PHE A 112 6.02 8.05 10.18
CA PHE A 112 4.76 7.61 9.63
C PHE A 112 4.12 6.57 10.54
N TYR A 113 2.79 6.55 10.58
CA TYR A 113 2.03 5.57 11.34
C TYR A 113 0.81 5.10 10.55
N CYS A 114 0.31 3.93 10.94
CA CYS A 114 -0.93 3.34 10.44
C CYS A 114 -2.12 3.98 11.16
N ALA A 115 -3.11 4.47 10.42
CA ALA A 115 -4.38 4.97 10.95
C ALA A 115 -5.54 4.70 10.00
#